data_AF-A0A163LJZ7-F1
#
_entry.id   AF-A0A163LJZ7-F1
#
_cell.length_a   1.000
_cell.length_b   1.000
_cell.length_c   1.000
_cell.angle_alpha   90.00
_cell.angle_beta   90.00
_cell.angle_gamma   90.00
#
_symmetry.space_group_name_H-M   'P 1'
#
loop_
_entity.id
_entity.type
_entity.pdbx_description
1 polymer ?
#
loop_
_entity_poly.entity_id
_entity_poly.type
_entity_poly.pdbx_seq_one_letter_code
_entity_poly.pdbx_strand_id
1 'polypeptide(L)'
;MPKRRVTKGLRDVESAWEQITKTIKVQLSTPGLSLSQLHRYEKVVTEWPNGTLPHTSLKYYRFLLEVKEVDSDYFVLCIIAFTQAELDHTQQHVKDALLKRIKKNRGGANNARNKIIATITTKTALQPGQKSSQKLLSTTSKCVSFTHAEREGTQEIFGEDMANKIKRPQMDRDWRAVTMRFPKKPVSIHDSCSLDLEIREEHVKELAKSLLGREIDWEPNSFPPHFSFRIRGASEESLSAVFRPVVHEAINERRMKELAEGEEAECISMTFRRGGATISLPMDLYKGIQIQRKLWIKQQHDAILL
;
A
#
# COMPACT_ATOMS: atom_id res chain seq x y z
N MET A 1 -29.21 -5.62 -5.19
CA MET A 1 -28.59 -5.85 -3.87
C MET A 1 -27.62 -7.03 -3.98
N PRO A 2 -26.32 -6.85 -3.69
CA PRO A 2 -25.37 -7.97 -3.71
C PRO A 2 -25.75 -8.98 -2.62
N LYS A 3 -25.88 -10.27 -2.98
CA LYS A 3 -26.12 -11.35 -2.02
C LYS A 3 -24.94 -11.38 -1.04
N ARG A 4 -25.18 -11.07 0.24
CA ARG A 4 -24.18 -11.25 1.31
C ARG A 4 -23.72 -12.71 1.26
N ARG A 5 -22.46 -12.96 0.91
CA ARG A 5 -21.87 -14.29 1.05
C ARG A 5 -21.87 -14.60 2.54
N VAL A 6 -22.64 -15.62 2.93
CA VAL A 6 -22.58 -16.14 4.30
C VAL A 6 -21.18 -16.71 4.49
N THR A 7 -20.36 -16.03 5.28
CA THR A 7 -19.00 -16.48 5.58
C THR A 7 -19.12 -17.73 6.44
N LYS A 8 -18.74 -18.88 5.88
CA LYS A 8 -18.72 -20.15 6.62
C LYS A 8 -17.38 -20.26 7.33
N GLY A 9 -17.39 -20.61 8.61
CA GLY A 9 -16.19 -21.02 9.33
C GLY A 9 -15.58 -22.29 8.74
N LEU A 10 -14.42 -22.68 9.25
CA LEU A 10 -13.75 -23.93 8.87
C LEU A 10 -14.64 -25.11 9.30
N ARG A 11 -14.87 -26.04 8.36
CA ARG A 11 -15.79 -27.18 8.58
C ARG A 11 -15.26 -28.17 9.59
N ASP A 12 -13.98 -28.50 9.47
CA ASP A 12 -13.29 -29.50 10.26
C ASP A 12 -11.76 -29.26 10.20
N VAL A 13 -11.02 -30.03 10.99
CA VAL A 13 -9.56 -29.90 11.10
C VAL A 13 -8.82 -30.27 9.80
N GLU A 14 -9.37 -31.19 8.99
CA GLU A 14 -8.76 -31.59 7.72
C GLU A 14 -8.85 -30.46 6.69
N SER A 15 -10.02 -29.84 6.57
CA SER A 15 -10.25 -28.69 5.70
C SER A 15 -9.37 -27.51 6.09
N ALA A 16 -9.19 -27.26 7.39
CA ALA A 16 -8.28 -26.20 7.86
C ALA A 16 -6.82 -26.52 7.50
N TRP A 17 -6.39 -27.76 7.73
CA TRP A 17 -5.04 -28.20 7.41
C TRP A 17 -4.75 -28.19 5.90
N GLU A 18 -5.74 -28.54 5.09
CA GLU A 18 -5.65 -28.48 3.63
C GLU A 18 -5.44 -27.04 3.15
N GLN A 19 -6.12 -26.05 3.74
CA GLN A 19 -5.91 -24.65 3.40
C GLN A 19 -4.49 -24.17 3.74
N ILE A 20 -3.94 -24.55 4.91
CA ILE A 20 -2.54 -24.25 5.26
C ILE A 20 -1.59 -24.88 4.23
N THR A 21 -1.80 -26.17 3.93
CA THR A 21 -0.95 -26.92 2.99
C THR A 21 -1.02 -26.34 1.57
N LYS A 22 -2.22 -25.96 1.12
CA LYS A 22 -2.44 -25.27 -0.16
C LYS A 22 -1.73 -23.93 -0.18
N THR A 23 -1.82 -23.15 0.89
CA THR A 23 -1.13 -21.86 1.03
C THR A 23 0.38 -22.03 0.93
N ILE A 24 0.95 -23.04 1.60
CA ILE A 24 2.37 -23.41 1.47
C ILE A 24 2.72 -23.73 0.02
N LYS A 25 1.97 -24.61 -0.65
CA LYS A 25 2.23 -25.00 -2.04
C LYS A 25 2.19 -23.81 -3.00
N VAL A 26 1.21 -22.91 -2.84
CA VAL A 26 1.11 -21.68 -3.64
C VAL A 26 2.34 -20.80 -3.42
N GLN A 27 2.76 -20.59 -2.17
CA GLN A 27 3.91 -19.75 -1.86
C GLN A 27 5.25 -20.35 -2.32
N LEU A 28 5.37 -21.68 -2.38
CA LEU A 28 6.54 -22.34 -2.99
C LEU A 28 6.59 -22.15 -4.51
N SER A 29 5.42 -22.15 -5.17
CA SER A 29 5.31 -22.09 -6.63
C SER A 29 5.38 -20.65 -7.15
N THR A 30 4.85 -19.69 -6.38
CA THR A 30 4.80 -18.28 -6.73
C THR A 30 5.20 -17.47 -5.50
N PRO A 31 6.51 -17.19 -5.33
CA PRO A 31 7.00 -16.52 -4.13
C PRO A 31 6.43 -15.10 -4.01
N GLY A 32 5.59 -14.86 -2.99
CA GLY A 32 4.99 -13.56 -2.73
C GLY A 32 3.59 -13.67 -2.16
N LEU A 33 3.27 -12.81 -1.19
CA LEU A 33 1.93 -12.71 -0.63
C LEU A 33 1.03 -11.93 -1.59
N SER A 34 -0.22 -12.38 -1.75
CA SER A 34 -1.24 -11.52 -2.34
C SER A 34 -1.46 -10.28 -1.48
N LEU A 35 -1.95 -9.18 -2.05
CA LEU A 35 -2.25 -7.95 -1.31
C LEU A 35 -3.16 -8.21 -0.10
N SER A 36 -4.14 -9.11 -0.23
CA SER A 36 -5.04 -9.47 0.86
C SER A 36 -4.33 -10.20 2.01
N GLN A 37 -3.36 -11.06 1.70
CA GLN A 37 -2.59 -11.83 2.69
C GLN A 37 -1.61 -10.92 3.42
N LEU A 38 -0.97 -10.04 2.67
CA LEU A 38 -0.02 -9.07 3.17
C LEU A 38 -0.70 -8.09 4.13
N HIS A 39 -1.85 -7.54 3.74
CA HIS A 39 -2.68 -6.70 4.61
C HIS A 39 -3.11 -7.41 5.92
N ARG A 40 -3.50 -8.70 5.85
CA ARG A 40 -3.82 -9.48 7.06
C ARG A 40 -2.60 -9.64 7.96
N TYR A 41 -1.44 -9.93 7.38
CA TYR A 41 -0.19 -10.09 8.10
C TYR A 41 0.20 -8.81 8.85
N GLU A 42 0.24 -7.68 8.15
CA GLU A 42 0.51 -6.39 8.78
C GLU A 42 -0.51 -6.03 9.84
N LYS A 43 -1.80 -6.16 9.54
CA LYS A 43 -2.85 -5.84 10.52
C LYS A 43 -2.59 -6.58 11.83
N VAL A 44 -2.26 -7.87 11.76
CA VAL A 44 -1.91 -8.64 12.95
C VAL A 44 -0.59 -8.15 13.57
N VAL A 45 0.45 -7.91 12.78
CA VAL A 45 1.77 -7.49 13.29
C VAL A 45 1.77 -6.08 13.88
N THR A 46 0.92 -5.16 13.41
CA THR A 46 0.86 -3.76 13.87
C THR A 46 -0.15 -3.55 14.99
N GLU A 47 -1.27 -4.27 15.01
CA GLU A 47 -2.27 -4.16 16.10
C GLU A 47 -1.83 -4.91 17.37
N TRP A 48 -0.96 -5.92 17.24
CA TRP A 48 -0.53 -6.79 18.33
C TRP A 48 0.53 -6.24 19.32
N PRO A 49 1.57 -5.48 18.91
CA PRO A 49 2.68 -5.10 19.79
C PRO A 49 2.23 -4.28 21.00
N ASN A 50 1.09 -3.58 20.88
CA ASN A 50 0.57 -2.68 21.91
C ASN A 50 -0.18 -3.40 23.04
N GLY A 51 -0.18 -4.74 23.06
CA GLY A 51 -0.78 -5.55 24.13
C GLY A 51 -2.31 -5.42 24.26
N THR A 52 -2.94 -4.60 23.42
CA THR A 52 -4.37 -4.30 23.47
C THR A 52 -5.06 -5.07 22.36
N LEU A 53 -5.69 -6.20 22.71
CA LEU A 53 -6.45 -6.99 21.76
C LEU A 53 -7.62 -6.16 21.22
N PRO A 54 -7.81 -6.05 19.89
CA PRO A 54 -8.97 -5.37 19.32
C PRO A 54 -10.26 -6.01 19.84
N HIS A 55 -11.15 -5.21 20.44
CA HIS A 55 -12.42 -5.69 21.00
C HIS A 55 -13.30 -6.41 19.97
N THR A 56 -13.10 -6.16 18.69
CA THR A 56 -13.94 -6.65 17.60
C THR A 56 -13.59 -8.07 17.11
N SER A 57 -12.52 -8.72 17.59
CA SER A 57 -12.15 -10.07 17.11
C SER A 57 -11.32 -10.89 18.11
N LEU A 58 -11.83 -10.98 19.34
CA LEU A 58 -11.13 -11.66 20.43
C LEU A 58 -10.88 -13.16 20.13
N LYS A 59 -11.74 -13.81 19.33
CA LYS A 59 -11.62 -15.24 18.98
C LYS A 59 -10.51 -15.51 17.96
N TYR A 60 -10.33 -14.66 16.95
CA TYR A 60 -9.25 -14.74 15.97
C TYR A 60 -7.89 -14.57 16.64
N TYR A 61 -7.71 -13.45 17.36
CA TYR A 61 -6.42 -13.14 17.97
C TYR A 61 -6.05 -14.11 19.08
N ARG A 62 -7.02 -14.60 19.89
CA ARG A 62 -6.77 -15.65 20.88
C ARG A 62 -6.25 -16.94 20.25
N PHE A 63 -6.86 -17.38 19.15
CA PHE A 63 -6.37 -18.57 18.45
C PHE A 63 -4.95 -18.36 17.91
N LEU A 64 -4.67 -17.21 17.29
CA LEU A 64 -3.33 -16.89 16.80
C LEU A 64 -2.30 -16.82 17.94
N LEU A 65 -2.67 -16.32 19.13
CA LEU A 65 -1.83 -16.35 20.34
C LEU A 65 -1.43 -17.78 20.67
N GLU A 66 -2.43 -18.66 20.79
CA GLU A 66 -2.20 -20.07 21.10
C GLU A 66 -1.30 -20.75 20.06
N VAL A 67 -1.49 -20.45 18.77
CA VAL A 67 -0.62 -20.97 17.70
C VAL A 67 0.80 -20.43 17.83
N LYS A 68 0.99 -19.14 18.13
CA LYS A 68 2.30 -18.50 18.28
C LYS A 68 3.11 -19.13 19.42
N GLU A 69 2.46 -19.44 20.54
CA GLU A 69 3.08 -20.15 21.69
C GLU A 69 3.52 -21.59 21.33
N VAL A 70 2.82 -22.23 20.39
CA VAL A 70 3.17 -23.57 19.93
C VAL A 70 4.29 -23.53 18.89
N ASP A 71 4.17 -22.71 17.85
CA ASP A 71 5.11 -22.61 16.74
C ASP A 71 4.94 -21.26 15.96
N SER A 72 5.98 -20.43 15.99
CA SER A 72 5.98 -19.09 15.36
C SER A 72 5.84 -19.12 13.84
N ASP A 73 6.27 -20.19 13.17
CA ASP A 73 6.14 -20.30 11.71
C ASP A 73 4.68 -20.58 11.33
N TYR A 74 4.03 -21.47 12.08
CA TYR A 74 2.60 -21.73 11.87
C TYR A 74 1.72 -20.54 12.23
N PHE A 75 2.16 -19.66 13.13
CA PHE A 75 1.47 -18.40 13.38
C PHE A 75 1.38 -17.55 12.11
N VAL A 76 2.51 -17.31 11.44
CA VAL A 76 2.53 -16.58 10.16
C VAL A 76 1.68 -17.28 9.10
N LEU A 77 1.82 -18.60 8.98
CA LEU A 77 1.03 -19.40 8.03
C LEU A 77 -0.48 -19.29 8.28
N CYS A 78 -0.93 -19.27 9.54
CA CYS A 78 -2.34 -19.14 9.86
C CYS A 78 -2.89 -17.77 9.47
N ILE A 79 -2.11 -16.69 9.62
CA ILE A 79 -2.53 -15.34 9.23
C ILE A 79 -2.73 -15.23 7.70
N ILE A 80 -1.84 -15.85 6.94
CA ILE A 80 -1.95 -15.83 5.46
C ILE A 80 -2.99 -16.81 4.95
N ALA A 81 -3.17 -17.97 5.59
CA ALA A 81 -4.09 -19.02 5.16
C ALA A 81 -5.54 -18.67 5.48
N PHE A 82 -5.81 -18.04 6.63
CA PHE A 82 -7.16 -17.80 7.10
C PHE A 82 -7.52 -16.32 7.17
N THR A 83 -8.76 -16.01 6.84
CA THR A 83 -9.34 -14.70 7.13
C THR A 83 -9.81 -14.63 8.58
N GLN A 84 -9.91 -13.41 9.10
CA GLN A 84 -10.47 -13.15 10.44
C GLN A 84 -11.88 -13.74 10.58
N ALA A 85 -12.73 -13.55 9.56
CA ALA A 85 -14.10 -14.04 9.59
C ALA A 85 -14.18 -15.58 9.59
N GLU A 86 -13.34 -16.28 8.84
CA GLU A 86 -13.30 -17.75 8.86
C GLU A 86 -13.00 -18.27 10.27
N LEU A 87 -11.97 -17.73 10.93
CA LEU A 87 -11.61 -18.16 12.27
C LEU A 87 -12.62 -17.71 13.32
N ASP A 88 -13.22 -16.52 13.24
CA ASP A 88 -14.24 -16.08 14.18
C ASP A 88 -15.50 -16.97 14.16
N HIS A 89 -15.85 -17.50 12.98
CA HIS A 89 -16.99 -18.42 12.79
C HIS A 89 -16.63 -19.90 12.95
N THR A 90 -15.35 -20.23 13.13
CA THR A 90 -14.91 -21.62 13.33
C THR A 90 -15.22 -22.07 14.75
N GLN A 91 -15.80 -23.26 14.88
CA GLN A 91 -16.10 -23.88 16.18
C GLN A 91 -14.83 -24.13 16.99
N GLN A 92 -14.90 -23.97 18.32
CA GLN A 92 -13.72 -24.06 19.19
C GLN A 92 -13.02 -25.43 19.10
N HIS A 93 -13.77 -26.53 19.06
CA HIS A 93 -13.20 -27.87 18.94
C HIS A 93 -12.38 -28.08 17.65
N VAL A 94 -12.73 -27.39 16.56
CA VAL A 94 -11.96 -27.42 15.30
C VAL A 94 -10.64 -26.68 15.46
N LYS A 95 -10.66 -25.52 16.15
CA LYS A 95 -9.44 -24.75 16.48
C LYS A 95 -8.51 -25.54 17.40
N ASP A 96 -9.05 -26.16 18.44
CA ASP A 96 -8.28 -26.98 19.38
C ASP A 96 -7.65 -28.19 18.68
N ALA A 97 -8.41 -28.86 17.80
CA ALA A 97 -7.91 -29.97 16.99
C ALA A 97 -6.80 -29.51 16.02
N LEU A 98 -6.96 -28.33 15.40
CA LEU A 98 -5.95 -27.73 14.53
C LEU A 98 -4.68 -27.39 15.31
N LEU A 99 -4.81 -26.79 16.50
CA LEU A 99 -3.69 -26.48 17.38
C LEU A 99 -2.94 -27.74 17.81
N LYS A 100 -3.67 -28.81 18.19
CA LYS A 100 -3.08 -30.13 18.49
C LYS A 100 -2.32 -30.71 17.29
N ARG A 101 -2.85 -30.53 16.07
CA ARG A 101 -2.18 -30.96 14.83
C ARG A 101 -0.93 -30.14 14.55
N ILE A 102 -0.97 -28.82 14.71
CA ILE A 102 0.20 -27.95 14.60
C ILE A 102 1.29 -28.41 15.58
N LYS A 103 0.93 -28.65 16.85
CA LYS A 103 1.84 -29.16 17.88
C LYS A 103 2.47 -30.49 17.50
N LYS A 104 1.71 -31.43 16.91
CA LYS A 104 2.23 -32.73 16.44
C LYS A 104 3.19 -32.60 15.25
N ASN A 105 2.99 -31.59 14.40
CA ASN A 105 3.83 -31.34 13.22
C ASN A 105 4.97 -30.35 13.51
N ARG A 106 5.13 -29.91 14.76
CA ARG A 106 6.24 -29.08 15.21
C ARG A 106 7.55 -29.85 15.05
N GLY A 107 8.53 -29.25 14.38
CA GLY A 107 9.85 -29.86 14.18
C GLY A 107 9.94 -30.86 13.02
N GLY A 108 8.85 -31.14 12.30
CA GLY A 108 8.94 -31.80 11.00
C GLY A 108 9.74 -30.89 10.07
N ALA A 109 10.93 -31.33 9.65
CA ALA A 109 11.92 -30.58 8.86
C ALA A 109 11.40 -30.21 7.47
N ASN A 110 10.41 -29.34 7.41
CA ASN A 110 9.82 -28.91 6.17
C ASN A 110 10.59 -27.66 5.72
N ASN A 111 11.72 -27.88 5.05
CA ASN A 111 12.57 -26.82 4.47
C ASN A 111 11.75 -25.80 3.66
N ALA A 112 10.63 -26.25 3.08
CA ALA A 112 9.61 -25.41 2.45
C ALA A 112 9.03 -24.33 3.37
N ARG A 113 8.67 -24.68 4.61
CA ARG A 113 8.12 -23.75 5.60
C ARG A 113 9.13 -22.66 5.94
N ASN A 114 10.35 -23.05 6.30
CA ASN A 114 11.40 -22.11 6.66
C ASN A 114 11.74 -21.17 5.50
N LYS A 115 11.71 -21.67 4.26
CA LYS A 115 11.92 -20.84 3.07
C LYS A 115 10.79 -19.81 2.85
N ILE A 116 9.54 -20.18 3.09
CA ILE A 116 8.40 -19.25 3.01
C ILE A 116 8.50 -18.20 4.11
N ILE A 117 8.74 -18.62 5.36
CA ILE A 117 8.87 -17.69 6.49
C ILE A 117 10.06 -16.76 6.29
N ALA A 118 11.23 -17.27 5.89
CA ALA A 118 12.36 -16.42 5.52
C ALA A 118 11.96 -15.45 4.39
N THR A 119 11.25 -15.90 3.36
CA THR A 119 10.81 -14.98 2.29
C THR A 119 9.87 -13.90 2.82
N ILE A 120 8.92 -14.22 3.70
CA ILE A 120 8.00 -13.25 4.29
C ILE A 120 8.77 -12.32 5.23
N THR A 121 9.49 -12.87 6.20
CA THR A 121 10.22 -12.12 7.22
C THR A 121 11.34 -11.29 6.62
N THR A 122 12.14 -11.76 5.66
CA THR A 122 13.20 -10.95 5.03
C THR A 122 12.61 -9.83 4.18
N LYS A 123 11.45 -10.03 3.54
CA LYS A 123 10.75 -8.96 2.81
C LYS A 123 10.07 -7.95 3.73
N THR A 124 9.67 -8.36 4.93
CA THR A 124 9.11 -7.45 5.95
C THR A 124 10.19 -6.80 6.83
N ALA A 125 11.33 -7.46 7.08
CA ALA A 125 12.38 -7.03 8.00
C ALA A 125 13.57 -6.30 7.33
N LEU A 126 13.63 -6.24 5.99
CA LEU A 126 14.34 -5.16 5.30
C LEU A 126 13.44 -3.92 5.44
N GLN A 127 13.49 -3.18 6.55
CA GLN A 127 14.55 -2.24 6.94
C GLN A 127 14.46 -1.91 8.45
N PRO A 128 15.58 -1.61 9.14
CA PRO A 128 16.35 -0.38 8.88
C PRO A 128 17.85 -0.62 8.67
N GLY A 129 18.40 -0.10 7.55
CA GLY A 129 19.83 0.20 7.48
C GLY A 129 20.61 -0.23 6.24
N GLN A 130 20.00 -0.77 5.18
CA GLN A 130 20.71 -0.91 3.91
C GLN A 130 20.53 0.34 3.06
N LYS A 131 21.58 1.18 3.09
CA LYS A 131 21.84 2.31 2.19
C LYS A 131 21.70 1.83 0.74
N SER A 132 20.55 2.09 0.11
CA SER A 132 20.43 2.09 -1.35
C SER A 132 20.33 3.53 -1.84
N SER A 133 21.41 4.28 -1.65
CA SER A 133 21.56 5.54 -2.35
C SER A 133 21.57 5.27 -3.86
N GLN A 134 20.67 5.96 -4.55
CA GLN A 134 20.78 6.35 -5.95
C GLN A 134 20.83 5.23 -7.00
N LYS A 135 19.65 4.70 -7.35
CA LYS A 135 19.27 4.54 -8.77
C LYS A 135 17.76 4.65 -8.98
N LEU A 136 17.18 5.76 -8.53
CA LEU A 136 15.86 6.18 -9.00
C LEU A 136 16.05 6.75 -10.42
N LEU A 137 15.42 6.11 -11.41
CA LEU A 137 15.40 6.44 -12.86
C LEU A 137 16.33 5.58 -13.74
N SER A 138 15.84 4.40 -14.15
CA SER A 138 15.89 3.88 -15.55
C SER A 138 15.70 2.36 -15.67
N THR A 139 15.55 1.61 -14.58
CA THR A 139 14.98 0.27 -14.72
C THR A 139 13.49 0.46 -15.01
N THR A 140 13.10 0.20 -16.26
CA THR A 140 11.71 0.03 -16.69
C THR A 140 11.13 -1.23 -16.03
N SER A 141 11.17 -1.28 -14.70
CA SER A 141 10.30 -2.12 -13.90
C SER A 141 8.91 -1.80 -14.41
N LYS A 142 8.27 -2.80 -15.01
CA LYS A 142 6.94 -2.64 -15.60
C LYS A 142 6.01 -2.22 -14.45
N CYS A 143 5.64 -0.94 -14.37
CA CYS A 143 4.62 -0.49 -13.42
C CYS A 143 3.21 -0.74 -14.00
N VAL A 144 2.22 -0.89 -13.12
CA VAL A 144 0.80 -0.77 -13.47
C VAL A 144 0.41 0.68 -13.22
N SER A 145 -0.16 1.34 -14.23
CA SER A 145 -0.62 2.72 -14.11
C SER A 145 -2.14 2.73 -14.07
N PHE A 146 -2.70 3.34 -13.02
CA PHE A 146 -4.10 3.67 -12.92
C PHE A 146 -4.25 5.13 -13.32
N THR A 147 -5.08 5.36 -14.33
CA THR A 147 -5.36 6.69 -14.89
C THR A 147 -6.88 6.89 -14.83
N HIS A 148 -7.36 8.12 -15.08
CA HIS A 148 -8.80 8.40 -15.10
C HIS A 148 -9.46 8.33 -13.72
N ALA A 149 -8.87 9.00 -12.73
CA ALA A 149 -9.52 9.12 -11.42
C ALA A 149 -10.87 9.84 -11.54
N GLU A 150 -11.84 9.43 -10.73
CA GLU A 150 -13.16 10.09 -10.68
C GLU A 150 -13.03 11.47 -10.04
N ARG A 151 -13.85 12.42 -10.51
CA ARG A 151 -13.83 13.79 -9.98
C ARG A 151 -14.23 13.81 -8.51
N GLU A 152 -15.25 13.04 -8.16
CA GLU A 152 -15.76 12.92 -6.79
C GLU A 152 -14.67 12.38 -5.87
N GLY A 153 -13.97 11.31 -6.28
CA GLY A 153 -12.84 10.75 -5.54
C GLY A 153 -11.67 11.72 -5.42
N THR A 154 -11.38 12.45 -6.49
CA THR A 154 -10.33 13.50 -6.50
C THR A 154 -10.66 14.62 -5.51
N GLN A 155 -11.91 15.09 -5.49
CA GLN A 155 -12.37 16.10 -4.53
C GLN A 155 -12.39 15.57 -3.09
N GLU A 156 -12.75 14.31 -2.87
CA GLU A 156 -12.65 13.69 -1.55
C GLU A 156 -11.21 13.69 -1.05
N ILE A 157 -10.26 13.26 -1.88
CA ILE A 157 -8.85 13.10 -1.50
C ILE A 157 -8.13 14.45 -1.37
N PHE A 158 -8.30 15.36 -2.33
CA PHE A 158 -7.51 16.59 -2.41
C PHE A 158 -8.26 17.84 -1.95
N GLY A 159 -9.58 17.76 -1.77
CA GLY A 159 -10.43 18.92 -1.54
C GLY A 159 -10.77 19.66 -2.83
N GLU A 160 -11.79 20.50 -2.77
CA GLU A 160 -12.30 21.20 -3.95
C GLU A 160 -11.28 22.17 -4.55
N ASP A 161 -10.59 22.95 -3.72
CA ASP A 161 -9.57 23.90 -4.14
C ASP A 161 -8.46 23.23 -4.97
N MET A 162 -7.78 22.22 -4.40
CA MET A 162 -6.73 21.51 -5.12
C MET A 162 -7.26 20.73 -6.33
N ALA A 163 -8.46 20.13 -6.24
CA ALA A 163 -9.09 19.46 -7.38
C ALA A 163 -9.39 20.42 -8.56
N ASN A 164 -9.62 21.70 -8.29
CA ASN A 164 -9.81 22.72 -9.32
C ASN A 164 -8.49 23.16 -9.98
N LYS A 165 -7.35 22.99 -9.28
CA LYS A 165 -5.99 23.26 -9.77
C LYS A 165 -5.41 22.11 -10.59
N ILE A 166 -5.90 20.90 -10.39
CA ILE A 166 -5.58 19.73 -11.22
C ILE A 166 -6.20 19.91 -12.61
N LYS A 167 -5.44 19.58 -13.65
CA LYS A 167 -5.82 19.74 -15.06
C LYS A 167 -7.11 18.97 -15.32
N ARG A 168 -8.08 19.62 -15.95
CA ARG A 168 -9.27 18.96 -16.47
C ARG A 168 -9.02 18.69 -17.94
N PRO A 169 -8.76 17.44 -18.36
CA PRO A 169 -8.73 17.14 -19.78
C PRO A 169 -10.07 17.55 -20.41
N GLN A 170 -10.01 18.16 -21.59
CA GLN A 170 -11.19 18.58 -22.34
C GLN A 170 -12.17 17.40 -22.44
N MET A 171 -13.45 17.72 -22.26
CA MET A 171 -14.56 16.91 -21.74
C MET A 171 -14.95 15.59 -22.44
N ASP A 172 -14.06 14.87 -23.12
CA ASP A 172 -14.41 13.61 -23.80
C ASP A 172 -13.91 12.33 -23.11
N ARG A 173 -14.15 12.26 -21.79
CA ARG A 173 -14.22 11.01 -20.97
C ARG A 173 -12.95 10.53 -20.23
N ASP A 174 -11.80 11.21 -20.36
CA ASP A 174 -10.55 10.69 -19.79
C ASP A 174 -9.86 11.66 -18.80
N TRP A 175 -10.14 11.58 -17.48
CA TRP A 175 -9.42 12.33 -16.43
C TRP A 175 -7.97 11.84 -16.21
N ARG A 176 -7.08 12.02 -17.19
CA ARG A 176 -5.66 11.58 -17.10
C ARG A 176 -4.78 12.42 -16.18
N ALA A 177 -5.32 13.48 -15.58
CA ALA A 177 -4.54 14.39 -14.76
C ALA A 177 -4.16 13.83 -13.39
N VAL A 178 -4.79 12.73 -12.95
CA VAL A 178 -4.37 12.00 -11.75
C VAL A 178 -3.96 10.60 -12.18
N THR A 179 -2.68 10.28 -11.97
CA THR A 179 -2.11 8.98 -12.33
C THR A 179 -1.48 8.34 -11.11
N MET A 180 -1.87 7.11 -10.76
CA MET A 180 -1.15 6.31 -9.78
C MET A 180 -0.34 5.22 -10.46
N ARG A 181 0.92 5.04 -10.04
CA ARG A 181 1.78 3.97 -10.55
C ARG A 181 2.19 3.05 -9.43
N PHE A 182 1.94 1.77 -9.63
CA PHE A 182 2.30 0.69 -8.71
C PHE A 182 3.34 -0.22 -9.35
N PRO A 183 4.28 -0.76 -8.56
CA PRO A 183 5.15 -1.83 -9.05
C PRO A 183 4.30 -3.06 -9.43
N LYS A 184 4.57 -3.72 -10.56
CA LYS A 184 3.83 -4.96 -10.94
C LYS A 184 4.07 -6.13 -10.00
N LYS A 185 5.23 -6.14 -9.33
CA LYS A 185 5.64 -7.22 -8.44
C LYS A 185 6.21 -6.59 -7.17
N PRO A 186 5.34 -6.02 -6.31
CA PRO A 186 5.82 -5.50 -5.05
C PRO A 186 6.49 -6.61 -4.25
N VAL A 187 7.66 -6.31 -3.73
CA VAL A 187 8.41 -7.17 -2.82
C VAL A 187 7.92 -6.95 -1.39
N SER A 188 7.54 -5.72 -1.05
CA SER A 188 7.01 -5.31 0.25
C SER A 188 5.85 -4.32 0.10
N ILE A 189 5.04 -4.11 1.14
CA ILE A 189 4.11 -2.96 1.21
C ILE A 189 4.81 -1.63 1.38
N HIS A 190 6.06 -1.68 1.83
CA HIS A 190 6.92 -0.51 1.97
C HIS A 190 7.63 -0.21 0.66
N ASP A 191 7.36 -1.00 -0.40
CA ASP A 191 7.70 -0.58 -1.74
C ASP A 191 6.96 0.72 -2.05
N SER A 192 7.64 1.60 -2.78
CA SER A 192 7.04 2.87 -3.16
C SER A 192 6.08 2.70 -4.33
N CYS A 193 4.99 3.45 -4.26
CA CYS A 193 4.18 3.81 -5.41
C CYS A 193 4.27 5.32 -5.62
N SER A 194 3.79 5.81 -6.75
CA SER A 194 3.75 7.24 -7.03
C SER A 194 2.35 7.70 -7.43
N LEU A 195 1.95 8.86 -6.91
CA LEU A 195 0.73 9.57 -7.32
C LEU A 195 1.14 10.87 -8.01
N ASP A 196 0.81 11.00 -9.28
CA ASP A 196 1.14 12.16 -10.10
C ASP A 196 -0.11 12.98 -10.39
N LEU A 197 0.02 14.29 -10.21
CA LEU A 197 -1.01 15.29 -10.44
C LEU A 197 -0.54 16.24 -11.53
N GLU A 198 -1.23 16.25 -12.68
CA GLU A 198 -1.02 17.25 -13.71
C GLU A 198 -1.74 18.53 -13.31
N ILE A 199 -1.01 19.63 -13.25
CA ILE A 199 -1.48 20.92 -12.75
C ILE A 199 -1.77 21.85 -13.93
N ARG A 200 -2.87 22.62 -13.80
CA ARG A 200 -3.23 23.68 -14.74
C ARG A 200 -2.19 24.79 -14.71
N GLU A 201 -1.89 25.32 -15.89
CA GLU A 201 -0.83 26.31 -16.10
C GLU A 201 -0.99 27.54 -15.21
N GLU A 202 -2.21 28.06 -15.08
CA GLU A 202 -2.54 29.23 -14.26
C GLU A 202 -2.27 29.03 -12.75
N HIS A 203 -2.18 27.79 -12.27
CA HIS A 203 -1.95 27.48 -10.84
C HIS A 203 -0.52 27.01 -10.54
N VAL A 204 0.34 26.89 -11.55
CA VAL A 204 1.71 26.37 -11.38
C VAL A 204 2.53 27.25 -10.42
N LYS A 205 2.55 28.57 -10.63
CA LYS A 205 3.33 29.51 -9.79
C LYS A 205 2.86 29.52 -8.34
N GLU A 206 1.55 29.57 -8.14
CA GLU A 206 0.91 29.54 -6.82
C GLU A 206 1.30 28.26 -6.06
N LEU A 207 1.13 27.09 -6.68
CA LEU A 207 1.44 25.81 -6.04
C LEU A 207 2.93 25.63 -5.78
N ALA A 208 3.79 26.08 -6.69
CA ALA A 208 5.23 26.06 -6.45
C ALA A 208 5.63 26.89 -5.23
N LYS A 209 5.05 28.09 -5.09
CA LYS A 209 5.28 28.95 -3.92
C LYS A 209 4.76 28.31 -2.64
N SER A 210 3.53 27.82 -2.64
CA SER A 210 2.89 27.24 -1.45
C SER A 210 3.54 25.92 -1.00
N LEU A 211 3.89 25.03 -1.93
CA LEU A 211 4.46 23.73 -1.62
C LEU A 211 5.96 23.78 -1.34
N LEU A 212 6.71 24.53 -2.15
CA LEU A 212 8.17 24.47 -2.17
C LEU A 212 8.82 25.70 -1.53
N GLY A 213 8.03 26.71 -1.14
CA GLY A 213 8.52 27.97 -0.56
C GLY A 213 9.35 28.79 -1.54
N ARG A 214 9.26 28.52 -2.85
CA ARG A 214 10.09 29.15 -3.88
C ARG A 214 9.25 29.92 -4.89
N GLU A 215 9.63 31.15 -5.16
CA GLU A 215 9.15 31.87 -6.32
C GLU A 215 9.86 31.34 -7.57
N ILE A 216 9.09 31.06 -8.61
CA ILE A 216 9.60 30.51 -9.86
C ILE A 216 9.16 31.41 -10.99
N ASP A 217 10.14 31.93 -11.71
CA ASP A 217 9.95 32.62 -12.99
C ASP A 217 9.65 31.59 -14.08
N TRP A 218 8.44 31.02 -13.99
CA TRP A 218 7.92 30.07 -14.96
C TRP A 218 7.14 30.80 -16.04
N GLU A 219 7.63 30.73 -17.27
CA GLU A 219 6.92 31.18 -18.47
C GLU A 219 6.62 29.96 -19.36
N PRO A 220 5.34 29.65 -19.64
CA PRO A 220 4.95 28.43 -20.35
C PRO A 220 5.63 28.27 -21.72
N ASN A 221 5.93 29.39 -22.38
CA ASN A 221 6.53 29.43 -23.72
C ASN A 221 8.05 29.62 -23.73
N SER A 222 8.70 29.82 -22.57
CA SER A 222 10.16 30.00 -22.52
C SER A 222 10.93 28.68 -22.57
N PHE A 223 10.26 27.55 -22.34
CA PHE A 223 10.88 26.23 -22.35
C PHE A 223 10.93 25.63 -23.75
N PRO A 224 12.09 25.14 -24.20
CA PRO A 224 12.18 24.30 -25.39
C PRO A 224 11.20 23.12 -25.30
N PRO A 225 10.65 22.65 -26.44
CA PRO A 225 9.97 21.37 -26.47
C PRO A 225 10.85 20.31 -25.81
N HIS A 226 10.29 19.52 -24.89
CA HIS A 226 10.98 18.48 -24.10
C HIS A 226 11.89 18.94 -22.95
N PHE A 227 12.02 20.25 -22.69
CA PHE A 227 12.70 20.68 -21.47
C PHE A 227 11.81 20.43 -20.25
N SER A 228 12.40 19.87 -19.20
CA SER A 228 11.78 19.75 -17.89
C SER A 228 12.81 19.91 -16.80
N PHE A 229 12.46 20.61 -15.74
CA PHE A 229 13.27 20.66 -14.51
C PHE A 229 12.42 20.24 -13.33
N ARG A 230 13.08 19.71 -12.29
CA ARG A 230 12.42 19.16 -11.10
C ARG A 230 12.92 19.87 -9.85
N ILE A 231 11.99 20.31 -9.01
CA ILE A 231 12.27 20.79 -7.66
C ILE A 231 11.71 19.76 -6.67
N ARG A 232 12.40 19.55 -5.54
CA ARG A 232 12.06 18.55 -4.51
C ARG A 232 11.93 19.21 -3.13
N GLY A 233 11.17 18.55 -2.26
CA GLY A 233 11.03 18.87 -0.85
C GLY A 233 9.94 19.90 -0.56
N ALA A 234 9.27 19.72 0.58
CA ALA A 234 8.31 20.66 1.15
C ALA A 234 8.39 20.62 2.67
N SER A 235 8.06 21.73 3.32
CA SER A 235 7.91 21.77 4.78
C SER A 235 6.61 21.10 5.22
N GLU A 236 6.47 20.81 6.51
CA GLU A 236 5.24 20.18 7.04
C GLU A 236 4.05 21.13 6.94
N GLU A 237 4.32 22.40 7.21
CA GLU A 237 3.36 23.50 7.13
C GLU A 237 2.87 23.67 5.70
N SER A 238 3.77 23.62 4.71
CA SER A 238 3.42 23.66 3.29
C SER A 238 2.57 22.45 2.86
N LEU A 239 2.92 21.24 3.30
CA LEU A 239 2.15 20.03 2.95
C LEU A 239 0.76 20.05 3.57
N SER A 240 0.64 20.40 4.84
CA SER A 240 -0.63 20.48 5.55
C SER A 240 -1.54 21.62 5.07
N ALA A 241 -0.95 22.71 4.56
CA ALA A 241 -1.71 23.82 3.98
C ALA A 241 -2.31 23.49 2.62
N VAL A 242 -1.64 22.67 1.80
CA VAL A 242 -2.06 22.37 0.42
C VAL A 242 -2.85 21.07 0.32
N PHE A 243 -2.49 20.05 1.11
CA PHE A 243 -3.09 18.73 1.02
C PHE A 243 -4.00 18.44 2.21
N ARG A 244 -5.12 17.76 1.93
CA ARG A 244 -5.99 17.24 2.99
C ARG A 244 -5.25 16.20 3.86
N PRO A 245 -5.75 15.93 5.08
CA PRO A 245 -5.12 15.01 6.02
C PRO A 245 -4.76 13.65 5.44
N VAL A 246 -5.61 13.07 4.58
CA VAL A 246 -5.37 11.73 4.00
C VAL A 246 -4.11 11.69 3.13
N VAL A 247 -3.89 12.72 2.31
CA VAL A 247 -2.71 12.81 1.45
C VAL A 247 -1.50 13.23 2.26
N HIS A 248 -1.68 14.19 3.17
CA HIS A 248 -0.63 14.66 4.07
C HIS A 248 -0.06 13.51 4.91
N GLU A 249 -0.90 12.69 5.53
CA GLU A 249 -0.48 11.52 6.33
C GLU A 249 0.33 10.51 5.49
N ALA A 250 -0.13 10.22 4.26
CA ALA A 250 0.55 9.30 3.36
C ALA A 250 1.96 9.79 2.93
N ILE A 251 2.11 11.11 2.75
CA ILE A 251 3.40 11.73 2.43
C ILE A 251 4.29 11.82 3.67
N ASN A 252 3.69 12.13 4.83
CA ASN A 252 4.45 12.37 6.05
C ASN A 252 5.11 11.09 6.57
N GLU A 253 4.45 9.93 6.48
CA GLU A 253 5.08 8.63 6.80
C GLU A 253 6.36 8.41 5.97
N ARG A 254 6.27 8.68 4.67
CA ARG A 254 7.43 8.57 3.75
C ARG A 254 8.52 9.57 4.11
N ARG A 255 8.15 10.82 4.39
CA ARG A 255 9.07 11.88 4.80
C ARG A 255 9.81 11.54 6.08
N MET A 256 9.11 11.06 7.10
CA MET A 256 9.72 10.67 8.38
C MET A 256 10.75 9.55 8.19
N LYS A 257 10.48 8.61 7.28
CA LYS A 257 11.43 7.56 6.91
C LYS A 257 12.67 8.12 6.21
N GLU A 258 12.50 9.01 5.23
CA GLU A 258 13.63 9.66 4.52
C GLU A 258 14.51 10.46 5.50
N LEU A 259 13.89 11.20 6.43
CA LEU A 259 14.60 11.94 7.48
C LEU A 259 15.36 11.00 8.44
N ALA A 260 14.76 9.87 8.82
CA ALA A 260 15.42 8.88 9.67
C ALA A 260 16.61 8.20 8.98
N GLU A 261 16.58 8.09 7.64
CA GLU A 261 17.65 7.56 6.81
C GLU A 261 18.76 8.59 6.53
N GLY A 262 18.58 9.85 6.97
CA GLY A 262 19.51 10.95 6.75
C GLY A 262 19.48 11.49 5.31
N GLU A 263 18.43 11.18 4.55
CA GLU A 263 18.22 11.69 3.20
C GLU A 263 17.51 13.05 3.26
N GLU A 264 17.76 13.91 2.26
CA GLU A 264 16.88 15.07 2.05
C GLU A 264 15.48 14.56 1.74
N ALA A 265 14.45 15.13 2.38
CA ALA A 265 13.08 14.70 2.20
C ALA A 265 12.61 14.96 0.76
N GLU A 266 12.66 13.93 -0.09
CA GLU A 266 12.17 13.95 -1.47
C GLU A 266 10.70 13.53 -1.59
N CYS A 267 9.99 13.48 -0.46
CA CYS A 267 8.58 13.12 -0.31
C CYS A 267 7.60 13.87 -1.23
N ILE A 268 8.03 14.97 -1.86
CA ILE A 268 7.33 15.63 -2.94
C ILE A 268 8.31 16.15 -3.99
N SER A 269 7.90 16.08 -5.25
CA SER A 269 8.59 16.78 -6.32
C SER A 269 7.62 17.40 -7.31
N MET A 270 8.05 18.51 -7.92
CA MET A 270 7.30 19.18 -8.97
C MET A 270 8.17 19.25 -10.21
N THR A 271 7.68 18.69 -11.31
CA THR A 271 8.35 18.70 -12.62
C THR A 271 7.63 19.68 -13.53
N PHE A 272 8.33 20.72 -13.96
CA PHE A 272 7.80 21.77 -14.82
C PHE A 272 7.98 21.38 -16.29
N ARG A 273 7.00 21.70 -17.13
CA ARG A 273 7.02 21.43 -18.57
C ARG A 273 6.27 22.52 -19.33
N ARG A 274 6.36 22.52 -20.65
CA ARG A 274 5.53 23.37 -21.50
C ARG A 274 4.04 23.07 -21.25
N GLY A 275 3.24 24.08 -20.91
CA GLY A 275 1.79 23.96 -20.69
C GLY A 275 1.36 23.37 -19.34
N GLY A 276 2.24 23.38 -18.33
CA GLY A 276 1.89 23.10 -16.93
C GLY A 276 3.00 22.46 -16.11
N ALA A 277 2.61 21.81 -15.02
CA ALA A 277 3.53 21.05 -14.18
C ALA A 277 2.93 19.71 -13.76
N THR A 278 3.77 18.80 -13.29
CA THR A 278 3.35 17.56 -12.64
C THR A 278 3.89 17.53 -11.23
N ILE A 279 3.02 17.40 -10.23
CA ILE A 279 3.41 17.11 -8.85
C ILE A 279 3.43 15.60 -8.68
N SER A 280 4.57 15.05 -8.27
CA SER A 280 4.76 13.63 -7.98
C SER A 280 4.89 13.42 -6.49
N LEU A 281 4.03 12.57 -5.95
CA LEU A 281 3.92 12.21 -4.54
C LEU A 281 4.34 10.74 -4.38
N PRO A 282 5.61 10.45 -4.06
CA PRO A 282 6.01 9.11 -3.64
C PRO A 282 5.37 8.77 -2.28
N MET A 283 4.86 7.55 -2.15
CA MET A 283 4.25 7.07 -0.91
C MET A 283 4.36 5.55 -0.81
N ASP A 284 4.15 5.01 0.38
CA ASP A 284 4.12 3.57 0.58
C ASP A 284 2.94 2.93 -0.16
N LEU A 285 3.17 1.73 -0.70
CA LEU A 285 2.17 0.97 -1.46
C LEU A 285 0.84 0.83 -0.72
N TYR A 286 0.89 0.60 0.60
CA TYR A 286 -0.30 0.46 1.42
C TYR A 286 -1.20 1.70 1.40
N LYS A 287 -0.64 2.88 1.71
CA LYS A 287 -1.38 4.15 1.65
C LYS A 287 -1.79 4.48 0.22
N GLY A 288 -0.95 4.16 -0.75
CA GLY A 288 -1.27 4.29 -2.17
C GLY A 288 -2.52 3.50 -2.55
N ILE A 289 -2.67 2.26 -2.09
CA ILE A 289 -3.88 1.45 -2.33
C ILE A 289 -5.10 2.08 -1.65
N GLN A 290 -4.96 2.63 -0.44
CA GLN A 290 -6.08 3.30 0.23
C GLN A 290 -6.55 4.53 -0.55
N ILE A 291 -5.62 5.35 -1.04
CA ILE A 291 -5.93 6.53 -1.87
C ILE A 291 -6.53 6.09 -3.21
N GLN A 292 -5.95 5.09 -3.87
CA GLN A 292 -6.47 4.52 -5.13
C GLN A 292 -7.93 4.07 -4.97
N ARG A 293 -8.28 3.43 -3.87
CA ARG A 293 -9.67 3.01 -3.65
C ARG A 293 -10.65 4.18 -3.64
N LYS A 294 -10.25 5.31 -3.05
CA LYS A 294 -11.08 6.51 -3.00
C LYS A 294 -11.11 7.26 -4.33
N LEU A 295 -10.02 7.21 -5.11
CA LEU A 295 -9.95 7.87 -6.41
C LEU A 295 -10.77 7.16 -7.51
N TRP A 296 -10.99 5.84 -7.41
CA TRP A 296 -11.68 5.05 -8.44
C TRP A 296 -12.90 4.28 -7.88
N ILE A 297 -13.92 4.99 -7.40
CA ILE A 297 -15.06 4.44 -6.65
C ILE A 297 -15.90 3.45 -7.49
N LYS A 298 -16.17 3.72 -8.77
CA LYS A 298 -17.06 2.88 -9.60
C LYS A 298 -16.35 1.70 -10.25
N GLN A 299 -15.05 1.79 -10.51
CA GLN A 299 -14.28 0.70 -11.16
C GLN A 299 -13.96 -0.47 -10.22
N GLN A 300 -14.18 -0.34 -8.92
CA GLN A 300 -13.92 -1.41 -7.95
C GLN A 300 -14.82 -2.64 -8.09
N HIS A 301 -15.96 -2.53 -8.79
CA HIS A 301 -16.84 -3.68 -8.99
C HIS A 301 -16.24 -4.73 -9.93
N ASP A 302 -15.31 -4.35 -10.82
CA ASP A 302 -14.75 -5.25 -11.84
C ASP A 302 -13.26 -5.59 -11.64
N ALA A 303 -12.55 -4.85 -10.77
CA ALA A 303 -11.08 -4.91 -10.67
C ALA A 303 -10.53 -5.62 -9.41
N ILE A 304 -11.30 -6.49 -8.73
CA ILE A 304 -10.79 -7.37 -7.66
C ILE A 304 -9.96 -8.52 -8.28
N LEU A 305 -8.91 -8.21 -9.03
CA LEU A 305 -7.93 -9.17 -9.55
C LEU A 305 -6.56 -8.48 -9.75
N LEU A 306 -5.96 -8.03 -8.65
CA LEU A 306 -4.49 -7.90 -8.51
C LEU A 306 -4.08 -8.40 -7.12
#